data_AF-A0A7V8NN94-F1
#
_entry.id   AF-A0A7V8NN94-F1
#
_cell.length_a   1.000
_cell.length_b   1.000
_cell.length_c   1.000
_cell.angle_alpha   90.00
_cell.angle_beta   90.00
_cell.angle_gamma   90.00
#
_symmetry.space_group_name_H-M   'P 1'
#
loop_
_entity.id
_entity.type
_entity.pdbx_description
1 polymer ?
#
loop_
_entity_poly.entity_id
_entity_poly.type
_entity_poly.pdbx_seq_one_letter_code
_entity_poly.pdbx_strand_id
1 'polypeptide(L)'
;MHTAGPDPSNRWLACLLALFAFFAELCLIPGTLNAQQPEILPVSQVNPGMQGYAYTIFAGDQIEKFDLEVLGVLENFLGPKQSIILVQLKGPKVEHTGVVAGMSGSPVYLEGKLAGALSLKLGVFTKEPIAGVTPIQDVLHPPPSSIAEVPMPQFGVASETFASAGLPSGSALEPIETPLVFSGFEPATLQLFAKQIQGYGLVAAQGGTTAPSPQDAQLVAGDMAGMVLVQGDASINSACTVTAVEGDRVFLCGHPFLNLGDVQLPMARSHVVMTLSSDLASTKIVNVAGSIGTITSDHLTAVTGRLGPPPAMIPLDLSLRASNSEKKLHFEIVDHPKLT
;
A
#
# COMPACT_ATOMS: atom_id res chain seq x y z
N MET A 1 59.77 57.92 -24.27
CA MET A 1 58.73 56.89 -24.50
C MET A 1 58.13 56.55 -23.15
N HIS A 2 56.92 57.06 -22.88
CA HIS A 2 56.24 56.95 -21.59
C HIS A 2 55.48 55.62 -21.48
N THR A 3 55.69 54.90 -20.37
CA THR A 3 54.87 53.77 -19.93
C THR A 3 53.70 54.29 -19.11
N ALA A 4 52.46 54.09 -19.59
CA ALA A 4 51.23 54.45 -18.89
C ALA A 4 50.84 53.35 -17.88
N GLY A 5 50.55 53.75 -16.64
CA GLY A 5 50.03 52.87 -15.58
C GLY A 5 48.54 52.56 -15.73
N PRO A 6 48.02 51.56 -15.00
CA PRO A 6 46.67 51.05 -15.17
C PRO A 6 45.59 52.01 -14.65
N ASP A 7 44.52 52.11 -15.43
CA ASP A 7 43.38 53.03 -15.29
C ASP A 7 42.50 52.70 -14.06
N PRO A 8 42.19 53.68 -13.18
CA PRO A 8 41.42 53.46 -11.95
C PRO A 8 39.93 53.14 -12.15
N SER A 9 39.42 53.21 -13.39
CA SER A 9 38.01 52.98 -13.72
C SER A 9 37.53 51.52 -13.61
N ASN A 10 38.44 50.54 -13.51
CA ASN A 10 38.09 49.12 -13.54
C ASN A 10 37.91 48.45 -12.16
N ARG A 11 38.22 49.15 -11.06
CA ARG A 11 38.15 48.57 -9.70
C ARG A 11 36.74 48.57 -9.12
N TRP A 12 35.89 49.51 -9.55
CA TRP A 12 34.53 49.65 -9.03
C TRP A 12 33.56 48.61 -9.63
N LEU A 13 33.73 48.29 -10.91
CA LEU A 13 32.99 47.23 -11.59
C LEU A 13 33.33 45.83 -11.03
N ALA A 14 34.61 45.60 -10.69
CA ALA A 14 35.06 44.35 -10.09
C ALA A 14 34.49 44.15 -8.66
N CYS A 15 34.37 45.22 -7.86
CA CYS A 15 33.75 45.14 -6.53
C CYS A 15 32.23 44.94 -6.59
N LEU A 16 31.53 45.52 -7.58
CA LEU A 16 30.09 45.32 -7.77
C LEU A 16 29.74 43.89 -8.24
N LEU A 17 30.55 43.33 -9.13
CA LEU A 17 30.40 41.93 -9.56
C LEU A 17 30.71 40.93 -8.44
N ALA A 18 31.70 41.22 -7.58
CA ALA A 18 32.01 40.38 -6.42
C ALA A 18 30.90 40.43 -5.34
N LEU A 19 30.24 41.58 -5.14
CA LEU A 19 29.11 41.69 -4.20
C LEU A 19 27.87 40.94 -4.72
N PHE A 20 27.62 40.95 -6.04
CA PHE A 20 26.51 40.20 -6.65
C PHE A 20 26.75 38.68 -6.60
N ALA A 21 28.00 38.22 -6.76
CA ALA A 21 28.34 36.81 -6.60
C ALA A 21 28.16 36.33 -5.15
N PHE A 22 28.51 37.16 -4.17
CA PHE A 22 28.35 36.82 -2.74
C PHE A 22 26.88 36.82 -2.28
N PHE A 23 26.02 37.67 -2.86
CA PHE A 23 24.57 37.65 -2.59
C PHE A 23 23.83 36.51 -3.31
N ALA A 24 24.36 36.03 -4.43
CA ALA A 24 23.79 34.87 -5.14
C ALA A 24 24.11 33.54 -4.43
N GLU A 25 25.25 33.44 -3.74
CA GLU A 25 25.62 32.23 -2.97
C GLU A 25 24.88 32.11 -1.63
N LEU A 26 24.40 33.21 -1.04
CA LEU A 26 23.64 33.17 0.21
C LEU A 26 22.17 32.70 0.04
N CYS A 27 21.67 32.59 -1.18
CA CYS A 27 20.32 32.11 -1.48
C CYS A 27 20.25 30.61 -1.85
N LEU A 28 21.37 29.89 -1.81
CA LEU A 28 21.45 28.45 -2.08
C LEU A 28 21.57 27.63 -0.79
N ILE A 29 20.80 27.97 0.25
CA ILE A 29 20.54 27.02 1.32
C ILE A 29 19.40 26.13 0.82
N PRO A 30 19.64 24.86 0.45
CA PRO A 30 18.53 23.94 0.23
C PRO A 30 17.78 23.84 1.55
N GLY A 31 16.59 24.44 1.60
CA GLY A 31 15.68 24.22 2.69
C GLY A 31 15.43 22.73 2.75
N THR A 32 15.96 22.06 3.77
CA THR A 32 15.53 20.73 4.13
C THR A 32 14.05 20.85 4.43
N LEU A 33 13.20 20.50 3.47
CA LEU A 33 11.79 20.20 3.71
C LEU A 33 11.79 19.00 4.64
N ASN A 34 11.88 19.28 5.94
CA ASN A 34 11.61 18.31 6.96
C ASN A 34 10.12 18.00 6.79
N ALA A 35 9.80 16.89 6.12
CA ALA A 35 8.44 16.40 6.04
C ALA A 35 8.00 16.14 7.47
N GLN A 36 7.30 17.10 8.06
CA GLN A 36 6.86 17.03 9.43
C GLN A 36 5.90 15.85 9.51
N GLN A 37 6.24 14.84 10.30
CA GLN A 37 5.37 13.68 10.50
C GLN A 37 3.98 14.19 10.89
N PRO A 38 2.91 13.65 10.27
CA PRO A 38 1.58 14.10 10.57
C PRO A 38 1.31 13.91 12.06
N GLU A 39 0.71 14.91 12.70
CA GLU A 39 0.30 14.78 14.09
C GLU A 39 -0.68 13.60 14.21
N ILE A 40 -0.51 12.79 15.24
CA ILE A 40 -1.28 11.57 15.47
C ILE A 40 -2.50 11.87 16.34
N LEU A 41 -3.68 11.36 15.96
CA LEU A 41 -4.84 11.31 16.83
C LEU A 41 -4.95 9.91 17.46
N PRO A 42 -4.76 9.78 18.78
CA PRO A 42 -4.89 8.48 19.42
C PRO A 42 -6.36 8.03 19.45
N VAL A 43 -6.60 6.73 19.27
CA VAL A 43 -7.96 6.13 19.29
C VAL A 43 -8.81 6.52 20.51
N SER A 44 -8.21 6.76 21.68
CA SER A 44 -8.92 7.18 22.90
C SER A 44 -9.56 8.58 22.80
N GLN A 45 -9.18 9.38 21.80
CA GLN A 45 -9.76 10.69 21.52
C GLN A 45 -10.84 10.63 20.42
N VAL A 46 -11.02 9.47 19.78
CA VAL A 46 -11.98 9.29 18.68
C VAL A 46 -13.38 9.09 19.26
N ASN A 47 -14.34 9.88 18.78
CA ASN A 47 -15.73 9.85 19.23
C ASN A 47 -16.69 9.68 18.03
N PRO A 48 -17.84 9.01 18.22
CA PRO A 48 -18.92 8.99 17.21
C PRO A 48 -19.31 10.40 16.75
N GLY A 49 -19.63 10.54 15.47
CA GLY A 49 -20.01 11.80 14.81
C GLY A 49 -18.83 12.66 14.37
N MET A 50 -17.58 12.32 14.73
CA MET A 50 -16.40 13.01 14.24
C MET A 50 -16.33 12.94 12.70
N GLN A 51 -16.09 14.09 12.09
CA GLN A 51 -15.89 14.20 10.64
C GLN A 51 -14.41 14.05 10.30
N GLY A 52 -14.13 13.42 9.18
CA GLY A 52 -12.78 13.15 8.73
C GLY A 52 -12.66 13.01 7.23
N TYR A 53 -11.48 12.59 6.82
CA TYR A 53 -11.20 12.28 5.43
C TYR A 53 -10.12 11.21 5.31
N ALA A 54 -10.04 10.59 4.14
CA ALA A 54 -8.97 9.69 3.79
C ALA A 54 -8.45 9.96 2.38
N TYR A 55 -7.26 9.46 2.10
CA TYR A 55 -6.64 9.55 0.78
C TYR A 55 -6.46 8.18 0.13
N THR A 56 -6.77 8.09 -1.16
CA THR A 56 -6.48 6.91 -1.98
C THR A 56 -6.42 7.30 -3.45
N ILE A 57 -5.92 6.40 -4.29
CA ILE A 57 -5.94 6.58 -5.75
C ILE A 57 -7.11 5.81 -6.36
N PHE A 58 -8.06 6.49 -7.00
CA PHE A 58 -9.14 5.80 -7.72
C PHE A 58 -8.78 5.47 -9.18
N ALA A 59 -8.00 6.31 -9.84
CA ALA A 59 -7.54 6.13 -11.21
C ALA A 59 -6.26 6.91 -11.49
N GLY A 60 -5.41 6.39 -12.37
CA GLY A 60 -4.09 6.95 -12.63
C GLY A 60 -3.18 6.87 -11.41
N ASP A 61 -2.36 7.89 -11.19
CA ASP A 61 -1.52 8.04 -9.99
C ASP A 61 -1.93 9.24 -9.13
N GLN A 62 -3.19 9.68 -9.27
CA GLN A 62 -3.68 10.83 -8.54
C GLN A 62 -4.21 10.40 -7.16
N ILE A 63 -3.54 10.87 -6.11
CA ILE A 63 -4.04 10.74 -4.74
C ILE A 63 -5.22 11.69 -4.57
N GLU A 64 -6.37 11.14 -4.18
CA GLU A 64 -7.62 11.86 -4.04
C GLU A 64 -8.17 11.76 -2.63
N LYS A 65 -8.73 12.87 -2.15
CA LYS A 65 -9.43 12.96 -0.88
C LYS A 65 -10.86 12.48 -1.01
N PHE A 66 -11.35 11.72 -0.05
CA PHE A 66 -12.79 11.50 0.19
C PHE A 66 -13.10 11.69 1.67
N ASP A 67 -14.32 12.12 1.97
CA ASP A 67 -14.73 12.42 3.34
C ASP A 67 -15.28 11.16 4.02
N LEU A 68 -15.37 11.20 5.35
CA LEU A 68 -15.95 10.13 6.16
C LEU A 68 -16.49 10.66 7.48
N GLU A 69 -17.33 9.86 8.11
CA GLU A 69 -17.86 10.10 9.45
C GLU A 69 -17.59 8.90 10.35
N VAL A 70 -17.17 9.14 11.59
CA VAL A 70 -16.98 8.11 12.61
C VAL A 70 -18.34 7.66 13.14
N LEU A 71 -18.64 6.38 13.00
CA LEU A 71 -19.83 5.75 13.57
C LEU A 71 -19.60 5.31 15.02
N GLY A 72 -18.37 4.90 15.34
CA GLY A 72 -17.97 4.55 16.71
C GLY A 72 -16.63 3.82 16.78
N VAL A 73 -16.27 3.37 17.98
CA VAL A 73 -15.06 2.59 18.23
C VAL A 73 -15.46 1.22 18.76
N LEU A 74 -15.03 0.18 18.08
CA LEU A 74 -15.18 -1.21 18.50
C LEU A 74 -13.94 -1.61 19.30
N GLU A 75 -14.04 -1.52 20.63
CA GLU A 75 -12.95 -1.90 21.52
C GLU A 75 -12.73 -3.42 21.51
N ASN A 76 -11.46 -3.82 21.56
CA ASN A 76 -11.03 -5.22 21.59
C ASN A 76 -11.53 -6.08 20.42
N PHE A 77 -11.80 -5.46 19.27
CA PHE A 77 -12.40 -6.13 18.11
C PHE A 77 -11.45 -7.17 17.49
N LEU A 78 -10.18 -6.83 17.28
CA LEU A 78 -9.18 -7.77 16.73
C LEU A 78 -8.54 -8.65 17.81
N GLY A 79 -8.65 -8.24 19.07
CA GLY A 79 -8.03 -8.87 20.23
C GLY A 79 -7.91 -7.89 21.40
N PRO A 80 -7.40 -8.34 22.57
CA PRO A 80 -7.25 -7.47 23.73
C PRO A 80 -6.46 -6.20 23.39
N LYS A 81 -7.06 -5.03 23.67
CA LYS A 81 -6.54 -3.68 23.41
C LYS A 81 -6.33 -3.35 21.93
N GLN A 82 -6.86 -4.14 21.01
CA GLN A 82 -6.79 -3.88 19.56
C GLN A 82 -8.18 -3.47 19.07
N SER A 83 -8.37 -2.17 18.91
CA SER A 83 -9.67 -1.59 18.57
C SER A 83 -9.80 -1.37 17.06
N ILE A 84 -11.03 -1.21 16.58
CA ILE A 84 -11.31 -0.73 15.22
C ILE A 84 -12.19 0.52 15.31
N ILE A 85 -11.85 1.56 14.56
CA ILE A 85 -12.74 2.72 14.40
C ILE A 85 -13.68 2.40 13.23
N LEU A 86 -14.99 2.41 13.47
CA LEU A 86 -15.99 2.20 12.44
C LEU A 86 -16.32 3.55 11.79
N VAL A 87 -16.25 3.61 10.47
CA VAL A 87 -16.53 4.83 9.70
C VAL A 87 -17.50 4.55 8.55
N GLN A 88 -18.29 5.56 8.21
CA GLN A 88 -19.05 5.59 6.96
C GLN A 88 -18.31 6.50 5.97
N LEU A 89 -17.97 5.97 4.80
CA LEU A 89 -17.33 6.75 3.74
C LEU A 89 -18.37 7.67 3.07
N LYS A 90 -17.97 8.87 2.69
CA LYS A 90 -18.85 9.90 2.12
C LYS A 90 -18.29 10.43 0.81
N GLY A 91 -19.19 10.71 -0.12
CA GLY A 91 -18.87 11.32 -1.40
C GLY A 91 -19.15 10.41 -2.60
N PRO A 92 -19.35 11.00 -3.79
CA PRO A 92 -19.98 10.33 -4.92
C PRO A 92 -19.21 9.11 -5.43
N LYS A 93 -17.87 9.10 -5.31
CA LYS A 93 -17.05 7.97 -5.74
C LYS A 93 -17.23 6.76 -4.81
N VAL A 94 -17.05 6.93 -3.50
CA VAL A 94 -17.16 5.84 -2.52
C VAL A 94 -18.60 5.39 -2.30
N GLU A 95 -19.58 6.27 -2.48
CA GLU A 95 -21.01 5.92 -2.50
C GLU A 95 -21.37 5.07 -3.73
N HIS A 96 -20.66 5.27 -4.85
CA HIS A 96 -20.85 4.46 -6.06
C HIS A 96 -20.07 3.14 -6.03
N THR A 97 -18.84 3.15 -5.51
CA THR A 97 -17.94 1.98 -5.57
C THR A 97 -18.01 1.08 -4.34
N GLY A 98 -18.52 1.59 -3.23
CA GLY A 98 -18.33 0.96 -1.91
C GLY A 98 -16.87 1.04 -1.45
N VAL A 99 -16.52 0.16 -0.50
CA VAL A 99 -15.14 -0.09 -0.08
C VAL A 99 -14.47 -1.03 -1.08
N VAL A 100 -13.41 -0.56 -1.73
CA VAL A 100 -12.81 -1.23 -2.89
C VAL A 100 -11.59 -2.05 -2.47
N ALA A 101 -11.44 -3.26 -3.03
CA ALA A 101 -10.21 -4.04 -2.87
C ALA A 101 -8.98 -3.23 -3.31
N GLY A 102 -7.99 -3.11 -2.42
CA GLY A 102 -6.80 -2.26 -2.59
C GLY A 102 -6.89 -0.87 -1.94
N MET A 103 -8.03 -0.48 -1.36
CA MET A 103 -8.12 0.68 -0.46
C MET A 103 -7.49 0.43 0.92
N SER A 104 -7.23 -0.82 1.27
CA SER A 104 -6.54 -1.17 2.51
C SER A 104 -5.24 -0.38 2.65
N GLY A 105 -5.05 0.27 3.78
CA GLY A 105 -3.92 1.16 4.04
C GLY A 105 -4.18 2.63 3.74
N SER A 106 -5.35 3.02 3.21
CA SER A 106 -5.66 4.43 2.95
C SER A 106 -5.59 5.24 4.26
N PRO A 107 -4.74 6.29 4.34
CA PRO A 107 -4.56 7.03 5.57
C PRO A 107 -5.81 7.84 5.91
N VAL A 108 -6.31 7.65 7.13
CA VAL A 108 -7.50 8.31 7.67
C VAL A 108 -7.08 9.43 8.60
N TYR A 109 -7.64 10.60 8.38
CA TYR A 109 -7.42 11.81 9.18
C TYR A 109 -8.72 12.25 9.85
N LEU A 110 -8.62 12.55 11.14
CA LEU A 110 -9.69 13.14 11.95
C LEU A 110 -9.13 14.44 12.55
N GLU A 111 -9.86 15.55 12.41
CA GLU A 111 -9.41 16.88 12.84
C GLU A 111 -8.02 17.29 12.27
N GLY A 112 -7.70 16.80 11.07
CA GLY A 112 -6.40 17.06 10.41
C GLY A 112 -5.24 16.20 10.92
N LYS A 113 -5.48 15.31 11.88
CA LYS A 113 -4.48 14.42 12.48
C LYS A 113 -4.65 12.99 11.96
N LEU A 114 -3.54 12.29 11.73
CA LEU A 114 -3.55 10.90 11.28
C LEU A 114 -4.12 10.00 12.39
N ALA A 115 -5.25 9.36 12.11
CA ALA A 115 -5.98 8.54 13.07
C ALA A 115 -5.84 7.03 12.80
N GLY A 116 -5.55 6.64 11.55
CA GLY A 116 -5.36 5.22 11.21
C GLY A 116 -5.31 4.92 9.72
N ALA A 117 -5.53 3.65 9.40
CA ALA A 117 -5.56 3.11 8.05
C ALA A 117 -6.90 2.40 7.78
N LEU A 118 -7.55 2.65 6.64
CA LEU A 118 -8.68 1.80 6.21
C LEU A 118 -8.22 0.35 6.12
N SER A 119 -8.98 -0.58 6.68
CA SER A 119 -8.55 -1.97 6.82
C SER A 119 -9.66 -2.98 6.63
N LEU A 120 -10.88 -2.69 7.08
CA LEU A 120 -11.99 -3.63 7.03
C LEU A 120 -13.13 -3.07 6.18
N LYS A 121 -13.96 -3.94 5.63
CA LYS A 121 -15.25 -3.62 5.03
C LYS A 121 -16.36 -4.36 5.74
N LEU A 122 -17.57 -3.81 5.70
CA LEU A 122 -18.76 -4.49 6.21
C LEU A 122 -19.59 -5.03 5.05
N GLY A 123 -19.63 -6.35 4.91
CA GLY A 123 -20.46 -7.06 3.93
C GLY A 123 -20.15 -6.75 2.46
N VAL A 124 -20.89 -7.43 1.57
CA VAL A 124 -20.68 -7.39 0.10
C VAL A 124 -21.81 -6.65 -0.62
N PHE A 125 -23.00 -6.57 0.00
CA PHE A 125 -24.20 -5.93 -0.56
C PHE A 125 -24.78 -4.86 0.37
N THR A 126 -23.90 -4.16 1.10
CA THR A 126 -24.32 -3.09 1.99
C THR A 126 -24.75 -1.87 1.19
N LYS A 127 -25.80 -1.20 1.67
CA LYS A 127 -26.29 0.04 1.05
C LYS A 127 -25.42 1.25 1.38
N GLU A 128 -24.61 1.13 2.42
CA GLU A 128 -23.78 2.19 2.95
C GLU A 128 -22.32 1.72 2.91
N PRO A 129 -21.38 2.55 2.41
CA PRO A 129 -19.97 2.20 2.37
C PRO A 129 -19.36 2.30 3.78
N ILE A 130 -19.53 1.24 4.58
CA ILE A 130 -19.01 1.16 5.95
C ILE A 130 -17.66 0.44 5.94
N ALA A 131 -16.67 1.06 6.56
CA ALA A 131 -15.32 0.54 6.68
C ALA A 131 -14.84 0.53 8.14
N GLY A 132 -13.94 -0.39 8.45
CA GLY A 132 -13.13 -0.36 9.66
C GLY A 132 -11.80 0.34 9.40
N VAL A 133 -11.35 1.13 10.37
CA VAL A 133 -10.04 1.77 10.40
C VAL A 133 -9.23 1.13 11.52
N THR A 134 -8.05 0.62 11.18
CA THR A 134 -7.06 0.21 12.16
C THR A 134 -6.41 1.45 12.76
N PRO A 135 -6.43 1.65 14.09
CA PRO A 135 -5.82 2.79 14.75
C PRO A 135 -4.35 2.97 14.37
N ILE A 136 -3.93 4.21 14.21
CA ILE A 136 -2.56 4.53 13.77
C ILE A 136 -1.49 3.99 14.71
N GLN A 137 -1.74 3.93 16.02
CA GLN A 137 -0.77 3.36 16.95
C GLN A 137 -0.50 1.88 16.66
N ASP A 138 -1.54 1.15 16.27
CA ASP A 138 -1.46 -0.26 15.91
C ASP A 138 -0.85 -0.47 14.51
N VAL A 139 -0.98 0.52 13.60
CA VAL A 139 -0.29 0.49 12.30
C VAL A 139 1.21 0.74 12.46
N LEU A 140 1.60 1.72 13.31
CA LEU A 140 3.00 2.09 13.53
C LEU A 140 3.75 1.09 14.41
N HIS A 141 3.02 0.38 15.28
CA HIS A 141 3.55 -0.65 16.18
C HIS A 141 2.71 -1.92 16.06
N PRO A 142 2.77 -2.61 14.90
CA PRO A 142 1.95 -3.78 14.68
C PRO A 142 2.30 -4.86 15.70
N PRO A 143 1.31 -5.40 16.42
CA PRO A 143 1.55 -6.43 17.40
C PRO A 143 2.04 -7.68 16.66
N PRO A 144 3.03 -8.40 17.23
CA PRO A 144 3.51 -9.62 16.62
C PRO A 144 2.36 -10.60 16.47
N SER A 145 2.32 -11.29 15.33
CA SER A 145 1.32 -12.30 15.06
C SER A 145 1.46 -13.43 16.07
N SER A 146 0.57 -13.51 17.06
CA SER A 146 0.56 -14.55 18.09
C SER A 146 0.18 -15.94 17.55
N ILE A 147 0.02 -16.07 16.23
CA ILE A 147 -0.31 -17.32 15.52
C ILE A 147 0.95 -18.01 14.96
N ALA A 148 2.15 -17.55 15.34
CA ALA A 148 3.44 -18.05 14.85
C ALA A 148 3.69 -19.56 15.07
N GLU A 149 2.84 -20.28 15.79
CA GLU A 149 3.01 -21.72 16.06
C GLU A 149 1.77 -22.59 15.84
N VAL A 150 0.71 -22.08 15.20
CA VAL A 150 -0.34 -23.01 14.72
C VAL A 150 0.13 -23.51 13.36
N PRO A 151 0.42 -24.82 13.19
CA PRO A 151 0.66 -25.37 11.85
C PRO A 151 -0.54 -24.98 11.03
N MET A 152 -0.35 -24.30 9.89
CA MET A 152 -1.45 -24.05 8.97
C MET A 152 -2.17 -25.38 8.78
N PRO A 153 -3.43 -25.54 9.24
CA PRO A 153 -4.22 -26.64 8.77
C PRO A 153 -4.24 -26.48 7.25
N GLN A 154 -4.01 -27.59 6.56
CA GLN A 154 -4.02 -27.71 5.11
C GLN A 154 -4.98 -26.69 4.47
N PHE A 155 -4.48 -25.85 3.57
CA PHE A 155 -5.29 -25.04 2.64
C PHE A 155 -6.67 -24.60 3.16
N GLY A 156 -6.69 -23.47 3.88
CA GLY A 156 -7.91 -22.69 4.12
C GLY A 156 -8.30 -22.62 5.59
N VAL A 157 -7.99 -21.50 6.25
CA VAL A 157 -8.58 -21.07 7.53
C VAL A 157 -7.99 -19.71 7.95
N ALA A 158 -8.33 -18.65 7.22
CA ALA A 158 -8.32 -17.29 7.78
C ALA A 158 -9.75 -16.73 7.84
N SER A 159 -10.57 -17.06 6.84
CA SER A 159 -12.02 -16.77 6.83
C SER A 159 -12.80 -17.51 7.94
N GLU A 160 -12.35 -18.70 8.35
CA GLU A 160 -13.10 -19.50 9.32
C GLU A 160 -13.14 -18.92 10.74
N THR A 161 -12.16 -18.11 11.16
CA THR A 161 -12.22 -17.52 12.51
C THR A 161 -13.35 -16.49 12.63
N PHE A 162 -13.66 -15.74 11.57
CA PHE A 162 -14.84 -14.87 11.53
C PHE A 162 -16.13 -15.61 11.15
N ALA A 163 -16.04 -16.66 10.31
CA ALA A 163 -17.20 -17.50 9.96
C ALA A 163 -17.66 -18.42 11.10
N SER A 164 -16.80 -18.70 12.09
CA SER A 164 -17.13 -19.54 13.26
C SER A 164 -18.16 -18.91 14.22
N ALA A 165 -18.46 -17.62 14.06
CA ALA A 165 -19.44 -16.91 14.89
C ALA A 165 -20.92 -17.21 14.53
N GLY A 166 -21.20 -18.05 13.51
CA GLY A 166 -22.58 -18.37 13.11
C GLY A 166 -23.36 -17.16 12.57
N LEU A 167 -22.67 -16.08 12.24
CA LEU A 167 -23.26 -14.88 11.65
C LEU A 167 -23.62 -15.15 10.18
N PRO A 168 -24.74 -14.60 9.68
CA PRO A 168 -25.06 -14.67 8.26
C PRO A 168 -23.92 -14.09 7.43
N SER A 169 -23.52 -14.79 6.35
CA SER A 169 -22.52 -14.29 5.40
C SER A 169 -22.83 -12.85 4.98
N GLY A 170 -21.85 -11.97 5.08
CA GLY A 170 -22.01 -10.53 4.79
C GLY A 170 -22.51 -9.66 5.95
N SER A 171 -22.65 -10.21 7.17
CA SER A 171 -23.01 -9.46 8.39
C SER A 171 -21.83 -9.16 9.32
N ALA A 172 -20.60 -9.50 8.92
CA ALA A 172 -19.40 -9.32 9.72
C ALA A 172 -18.46 -8.29 9.08
N LEU A 173 -17.67 -7.60 9.92
CA LEU A 173 -16.51 -6.84 9.46
C LEU A 173 -15.41 -7.84 9.08
N GLU A 174 -14.90 -7.69 7.87
CA GLU A 174 -13.84 -8.53 7.33
C GLU A 174 -12.73 -7.65 6.71
N PRO A 175 -11.48 -8.12 6.65
CA PRO A 175 -10.43 -7.42 5.93
C PRO A 175 -10.87 -7.06 4.51
N ILE A 176 -10.54 -5.83 4.09
CA ILE A 176 -10.69 -5.43 2.69
C ILE A 176 -9.84 -6.40 1.86
N GLU A 177 -10.41 -7.00 0.80
CA GLU A 177 -9.63 -7.94 0.01
C GLU A 177 -8.40 -7.25 -0.56
N THR A 178 -7.27 -7.93 -0.47
CA THR A 178 -6.06 -7.50 -1.15
C THR A 178 -6.10 -8.04 -2.58
N PRO A 179 -6.09 -7.17 -3.61
CA PRO A 179 -5.96 -7.59 -4.99
C PRO A 179 -4.64 -8.35 -5.16
N LEU A 180 -4.74 -9.61 -5.59
CA LEU A 180 -3.63 -10.39 -6.10
C LEU A 180 -3.64 -10.24 -7.62
N VAL A 181 -2.75 -9.38 -8.11
CA VAL A 181 -2.66 -8.92 -9.48
C VAL A 181 -1.86 -9.92 -10.30
N PHE A 182 -2.52 -10.56 -11.26
CA PHE A 182 -1.92 -11.48 -12.21
C PHE A 182 -1.68 -10.78 -13.54
N SER A 183 -0.44 -10.84 -14.03
CA SER A 183 -0.06 -10.36 -15.37
C SER A 183 0.66 -11.47 -16.14
N GLY A 184 0.33 -11.64 -17.42
CA GLY A 184 0.89 -12.71 -18.27
C GLY A 184 0.24 -14.09 -18.10
N PHE A 185 -0.88 -14.18 -17.39
CA PHE A 185 -1.63 -15.43 -17.17
C PHE A 185 -2.90 -15.48 -18.02
N GLU A 186 -3.27 -16.69 -18.47
CA GLU A 186 -4.55 -16.90 -19.14
C GLU A 186 -5.70 -16.85 -18.11
N PRO A 187 -6.81 -16.14 -18.36
CA PRO A 187 -7.91 -16.03 -17.41
C PRO A 187 -8.50 -17.38 -16.98
N ALA A 188 -8.50 -18.37 -17.86
CA ALA A 188 -8.97 -19.72 -17.56
C ALA A 188 -8.13 -20.40 -16.47
N THR A 189 -6.82 -20.16 -16.42
CA THR A 189 -5.93 -20.68 -15.37
C THR A 189 -6.25 -20.06 -14.01
N LEU A 190 -6.57 -18.77 -13.96
CA LEU A 190 -6.90 -18.08 -12.70
C LEU A 190 -8.16 -18.65 -12.05
N GLN A 191 -9.15 -19.03 -12.87
CA GLN A 191 -10.41 -19.61 -12.37
C GLN A 191 -10.20 -20.95 -11.65
N LEU A 192 -9.16 -21.73 -12.03
CA LEU A 192 -8.84 -23.00 -11.38
C LEU A 192 -8.43 -22.83 -9.91
N PHE A 193 -7.89 -21.66 -9.54
CA PHE A 193 -7.38 -21.35 -8.20
C PHE A 193 -8.22 -20.31 -7.46
N ALA A 194 -9.31 -19.82 -8.06
CA ALA A 194 -10.09 -18.72 -7.52
C ALA A 194 -10.61 -18.99 -6.10
N LYS A 195 -11.06 -20.23 -5.82
CA LYS A 195 -11.56 -20.61 -4.49
C LYS A 195 -10.45 -20.60 -3.43
N GLN A 196 -9.25 -21.07 -3.80
CA GLN A 196 -8.09 -21.08 -2.92
C GLN A 196 -7.66 -19.64 -2.61
N ILE A 197 -7.57 -18.79 -3.64
CA ILE A 197 -7.23 -17.36 -3.49
C ILE A 197 -8.22 -16.66 -2.55
N GLN A 198 -9.53 -16.86 -2.76
CA GLN A 198 -10.58 -16.32 -1.88
C GLN A 198 -10.47 -16.83 -0.44
N GLY A 199 -10.08 -18.10 -0.24
CA GLY A 199 -9.87 -18.67 1.10
C GLY A 199 -8.79 -17.97 1.93
N TYR A 200 -7.87 -17.24 1.27
CA TYR A 200 -6.84 -16.41 1.91
C TYR A 200 -7.26 -14.94 2.08
N GLY A 201 -8.50 -14.56 1.78
CA GLY A 201 -8.94 -13.15 1.80
C GLY A 201 -8.38 -12.31 0.64
N LEU A 202 -7.92 -12.98 -0.41
CA LEU A 202 -7.40 -12.34 -1.61
C LEU A 202 -8.44 -12.37 -2.72
N VAL A 203 -8.38 -11.39 -3.62
CA VAL A 203 -9.17 -11.38 -4.85
C VAL A 203 -8.23 -11.41 -6.04
N ALA A 204 -8.43 -12.36 -6.95
CA ALA A 204 -7.68 -12.39 -8.20
C ALA A 204 -8.07 -11.17 -9.04
N ALA A 205 -7.11 -10.30 -9.31
CA ALA A 205 -7.29 -9.13 -10.16
C ALA A 205 -6.43 -9.29 -11.42
N GLN A 206 -6.97 -8.85 -12.55
CA GLN A 206 -6.16 -8.70 -13.76
C GLN A 206 -5.41 -7.37 -13.68
N GLY A 207 -4.15 -7.39 -14.11
CA GLY A 207 -3.34 -6.18 -14.21
C GLY A 207 -2.14 -6.34 -15.14
N GLY A 208 -1.33 -5.29 -15.20
CA GLY A 208 -0.16 -5.22 -16.04
C GLY A 208 1.14 -5.17 -15.26
N THR A 209 2.23 -5.17 -15.99
CA THR A 209 3.54 -4.70 -15.53
C THR A 209 3.90 -3.42 -16.26
N THR A 210 4.74 -2.60 -15.65
CA THR A 210 5.31 -1.41 -16.27
C THR A 210 6.81 -1.35 -16.00
N ALA A 211 7.53 -0.63 -16.86
CA ALA A 211 8.95 -0.39 -16.63
C ALA A 211 9.15 0.42 -15.33
N PRO A 212 10.19 0.12 -14.54
CA PRO A 212 10.52 0.89 -13.35
C PRO A 212 10.89 2.33 -13.71
N SER A 213 10.53 3.26 -12.83
CA SER A 213 10.84 4.67 -12.91
C SER A 213 11.55 5.14 -11.63
N PRO A 214 12.49 6.11 -11.71
CA PRO A 214 13.12 6.68 -10.51
C PRO A 214 12.14 7.33 -9.52
N GLN A 215 10.95 7.71 -9.99
CA GLN A 215 9.91 8.28 -9.12
C GLN A 215 9.18 7.21 -8.29
N ASP A 216 9.28 5.93 -8.65
CA ASP A 216 8.50 4.85 -8.00
C ASP A 216 8.88 4.66 -6.53
N ALA A 217 10.13 4.96 -6.19
CA ALA A 217 10.63 4.92 -4.81
C ALA A 217 10.22 6.15 -3.97
N GLN A 218 9.65 7.19 -4.58
CA GLN A 218 9.20 8.40 -3.89
C GLN A 218 7.77 8.24 -3.37
N LEU A 219 7.57 7.22 -2.52
CA LEU A 219 6.26 6.95 -1.93
C LEU A 219 5.83 8.04 -0.95
N VAL A 220 4.56 8.40 -1.00
CA VAL A 220 3.87 9.23 0.00
C VAL A 220 2.59 8.55 0.49
N ALA A 221 2.03 9.05 1.60
CA ALA A 221 0.77 8.53 2.12
C ALA A 221 -0.37 8.66 1.09
N GLY A 222 -1.12 7.58 0.85
CA GLY A 222 -2.18 7.48 -0.16
C GLY A 222 -1.75 6.84 -1.48
N ASP A 223 -0.44 6.71 -1.72
CA ASP A 223 0.11 5.95 -2.85
C ASP A 223 -0.21 4.46 -2.79
N MET A 224 0.04 3.72 -3.87
CA MET A 224 -0.11 2.27 -3.88
C MET A 224 1.20 1.53 -4.10
N ALA A 225 1.40 0.48 -3.31
CA ALA A 225 2.55 -0.42 -3.36
C ALA A 225 2.11 -1.82 -2.90
N GLY A 226 2.94 -2.82 -3.13
CA GLY A 226 2.64 -4.17 -2.65
C GLY A 226 3.79 -5.14 -2.75
N MET A 227 3.48 -6.37 -2.39
CA MET A 227 4.40 -7.50 -2.30
C MET A 227 4.48 -8.17 -3.67
N VAL A 228 5.69 -8.41 -4.14
CA VAL A 228 5.95 -9.23 -5.33
C VAL A 228 6.12 -10.68 -4.90
N LEU A 229 5.27 -11.58 -5.38
CA LEU A 229 5.40 -13.02 -5.14
C LEU A 229 6.10 -13.73 -6.30
N VAL A 230 5.79 -13.29 -7.53
CA VAL A 230 6.40 -13.79 -8.77
C VAL A 230 6.68 -12.59 -9.67
N GLN A 231 7.85 -12.56 -10.31
CA GLN A 231 8.22 -11.59 -11.34
C GLN A 231 8.93 -12.28 -12.53
N GLY A 232 9.11 -11.55 -13.63
CA GLY A 232 9.72 -12.06 -14.88
C GLY A 232 8.74 -11.99 -16.05
N ASP A 233 8.68 -13.05 -16.86
CA ASP A 233 7.80 -13.11 -18.05
C ASP A 233 6.29 -13.11 -17.70
N ALA A 234 5.95 -13.39 -16.45
CA ALA A 234 4.64 -13.20 -15.85
C ALA A 234 4.84 -12.75 -14.38
N SER A 235 3.82 -12.15 -13.78
CA SER A 235 3.95 -11.63 -12.42
C SER A 235 2.70 -11.86 -11.57
N ILE A 236 2.93 -12.06 -10.27
CA ILE A 236 1.90 -12.17 -9.24
C ILE A 236 2.28 -11.22 -8.12
N ASN A 237 1.45 -10.20 -7.87
CA ASN A 237 1.75 -9.15 -6.91
C ASN A 237 0.52 -8.79 -6.08
N SER A 238 0.71 -8.38 -4.83
CA SER A 238 -0.36 -7.72 -4.08
C SER A 238 -0.39 -6.23 -4.39
N ALA A 239 -1.52 -5.56 -4.09
CA ALA A 239 -1.62 -4.10 -4.20
C ALA A 239 -2.43 -3.51 -3.04
N CYS A 240 -1.77 -2.76 -2.16
CA CYS A 240 -2.38 -2.01 -1.07
C CYS A 240 -2.09 -0.51 -1.22
N THR A 241 -2.77 0.30 -0.41
CA THR A 241 -2.45 1.71 -0.22
C THR A 241 -1.40 1.88 0.89
N VAL A 242 -0.54 2.87 0.74
CA VAL A 242 0.47 3.30 1.72
C VAL A 242 -0.20 4.20 2.74
N THR A 243 -0.13 3.84 4.01
CA THR A 243 -0.65 4.67 5.12
C THR A 243 0.32 5.78 5.48
N ALA A 244 1.59 5.45 5.64
CA ALA A 244 2.60 6.39 6.09
C ALA A 244 3.99 5.99 5.60
N VAL A 245 4.87 6.99 5.50
CA VAL A 245 6.28 6.82 5.19
C VAL A 245 7.09 7.60 6.22
N GLU A 246 8.02 6.93 6.90
CA GLU A 246 8.88 7.49 7.95
C GLU A 246 10.35 7.20 7.64
N GLY A 247 11.03 8.16 7.00
CA GLY A 247 12.38 7.93 6.49
C GLY A 247 12.36 6.87 5.38
N ASP A 248 13.07 5.75 5.60
CA ASP A 248 13.03 4.58 4.71
C ASP A 248 11.86 3.63 5.00
N ARG A 249 11.18 3.76 6.15
CA ARG A 249 10.11 2.85 6.56
C ARG A 249 8.81 3.16 5.86
N VAL A 250 8.13 2.14 5.37
CA VAL A 250 6.84 2.22 4.68
C VAL A 250 5.83 1.35 5.42
N PHE A 251 4.66 1.92 5.69
CA PHE A 251 3.51 1.22 6.27
C PHE A 251 2.42 1.14 5.22
N LEU A 252 1.98 -0.07 4.87
CA LEU A 252 0.98 -0.33 3.83
C LEU A 252 0.04 -1.45 4.25
N CYS A 253 -1.17 -1.44 3.69
CA CYS A 253 -2.30 -2.21 4.20
C CYS A 253 -2.66 -1.86 5.66
N GLY A 254 -3.94 -1.91 6.01
CA GLY A 254 -4.39 -1.75 7.40
C GLY A 254 -4.63 -3.07 8.14
N HIS A 255 -4.21 -4.19 7.55
CA HIS A 255 -4.47 -5.56 8.00
C HIS A 255 -3.37 -6.49 7.43
N PRO A 256 -3.30 -7.79 7.84
CA PRO A 256 -2.28 -8.68 7.33
C PRO A 256 -2.60 -9.06 5.88
N PHE A 257 -1.56 -9.31 5.09
CA PHE A 257 -1.70 -9.89 3.76
C PHE A 257 -1.88 -11.40 3.84
N LEU A 258 -0.88 -12.11 4.37
CA LEU A 258 -0.90 -13.55 4.61
C LEU A 258 -0.54 -13.89 6.06
N ASN A 259 -0.33 -12.86 6.89
CA ASN A 259 0.06 -12.95 8.30
C ASN A 259 1.33 -13.79 8.50
N LEU A 260 2.35 -13.53 7.68
CA LEU A 260 3.59 -14.33 7.64
C LEU A 260 4.51 -14.07 8.84
N GLY A 261 4.32 -12.97 9.57
CA GLY A 261 5.24 -12.51 10.61
C GLY A 261 6.40 -11.73 10.00
N ASP A 262 7.60 -11.89 10.55
CA ASP A 262 8.82 -11.36 9.94
C ASP A 262 9.07 -12.05 8.60
N VAL A 263 9.25 -11.26 7.55
CA VAL A 263 9.32 -11.75 6.16
C VAL A 263 10.31 -10.91 5.35
N GLN A 264 10.76 -11.44 4.22
CA GLN A 264 11.50 -10.68 3.21
C GLN A 264 10.84 -10.89 1.86
N LEU A 265 10.00 -9.94 1.45
CA LEU A 265 9.36 -9.93 0.12
C LEU A 265 9.80 -8.69 -0.65
N PRO A 266 10.01 -8.74 -1.97
CA PRO A 266 10.20 -7.51 -2.73
C PRO A 266 8.96 -6.62 -2.63
N MET A 267 9.18 -5.32 -2.41
CA MET A 267 8.17 -4.29 -2.44
C MET A 267 8.23 -3.58 -3.79
N ALA A 268 7.11 -3.43 -4.48
CA ALA A 268 7.01 -2.72 -5.77
C ALA A 268 5.95 -1.63 -5.73
N ARG A 269 6.14 -0.59 -6.55
CA ARG A 269 5.14 0.45 -6.80
C ARG A 269 4.00 -0.13 -7.64
N SER A 270 2.77 0.23 -7.30
CA SER A 270 1.57 -0.13 -8.06
C SER A 270 0.90 1.14 -8.60
N HIS A 271 0.87 1.28 -9.92
CA HIS A 271 0.21 2.39 -10.61
C HIS A 271 -1.23 2.03 -10.93
N VAL A 272 -2.20 2.82 -10.49
CA VAL A 272 -3.61 2.49 -10.72
C VAL A 272 -3.99 2.86 -12.15
N VAL A 273 -4.57 1.92 -12.88
CA VAL A 273 -5.19 2.23 -14.18
C VAL A 273 -6.58 2.79 -13.93
N MET A 274 -7.41 2.05 -13.22
CA MET A 274 -8.76 2.45 -12.82
C MET A 274 -9.29 1.62 -11.66
N THR A 275 -10.37 2.11 -11.04
CA THR A 275 -11.20 1.35 -10.11
C THR A 275 -12.37 0.74 -10.87
N LEU A 276 -12.48 -0.59 -10.87
CA LEU A 276 -13.64 -1.30 -11.37
C LEU A 276 -14.70 -1.35 -10.28
N SER A 277 -15.81 -0.63 -10.50
CA SER A 277 -16.99 -0.71 -9.64
C SER A 277 -17.77 -1.98 -9.95
N SER A 278 -18.23 -2.69 -8.92
CA SER A 278 -19.03 -3.92 -9.06
C SER A 278 -19.95 -4.07 -7.88
N ASP A 279 -21.21 -4.47 -8.15
CA ASP A 279 -22.16 -4.86 -7.10
C ASP A 279 -21.69 -6.11 -6.33
N LEU A 280 -20.80 -6.92 -6.93
CA LEU A 280 -20.26 -8.13 -6.31
C LEU A 280 -18.92 -7.88 -5.62
N ALA A 281 -17.95 -7.29 -6.31
CA ALA A 281 -16.61 -7.09 -5.77
C ALA A 281 -15.86 -5.99 -6.51
N SER A 282 -15.92 -4.76 -5.99
CA SER A 282 -15.13 -3.65 -6.52
C SER A 282 -13.63 -3.87 -6.29
N THR A 283 -12.81 -3.62 -7.29
CA THR A 283 -11.35 -3.82 -7.22
C THR A 283 -10.59 -2.80 -8.06
N LYS A 284 -9.31 -2.57 -7.74
CA LYS A 284 -8.42 -1.74 -8.55
C LYS A 284 -7.68 -2.58 -9.58
N ILE A 285 -7.61 -2.06 -10.80
CA ILE A 285 -6.77 -2.59 -11.89
C ILE A 285 -5.49 -1.76 -11.87
N VAL A 286 -4.33 -2.43 -11.77
CA VAL A 286 -3.04 -1.76 -11.59
C VAL A 286 -1.97 -2.31 -12.53
N ASN A 287 -0.97 -1.48 -12.82
CA ASN A 287 0.30 -1.88 -13.40
C ASN A 287 1.37 -1.86 -12.31
N VAL A 288 2.08 -2.98 -12.14
CA VAL A 288 3.14 -3.10 -11.12
C VAL A 288 4.49 -2.79 -11.76
N ALA A 289 5.25 -1.88 -11.14
CA ALA A 289 6.58 -1.49 -11.59
C ALA A 289 7.67 -2.43 -11.03
N GLY A 290 8.94 -2.06 -11.20
CA GLY A 290 10.04 -2.80 -10.58
C GLY A 290 10.08 -2.64 -9.05
N SER A 291 10.85 -3.50 -8.38
CA SER A 291 10.99 -3.44 -6.93
C SER A 291 11.72 -2.18 -6.48
N ILE A 292 11.21 -1.57 -5.40
CA ILE A 292 11.67 -0.33 -4.79
C ILE A 292 12.14 -0.53 -3.33
N GLY A 293 12.04 -1.76 -2.81
CA GLY A 293 12.37 -2.05 -1.43
C GLY A 293 12.07 -3.48 -1.02
N THR A 294 12.06 -3.70 0.30
CA THR A 294 11.79 -4.98 0.95
C THR A 294 10.66 -4.82 1.95
N ILE A 295 9.63 -5.66 1.87
CA ILE A 295 8.66 -5.89 2.95
C ILE A 295 9.33 -6.72 4.02
N THR A 296 9.33 -6.21 5.25
CA THR A 296 10.04 -6.76 6.41
C THR A 296 9.12 -7.44 7.41
N SER A 297 7.83 -7.09 7.43
CA SER A 297 6.85 -7.73 8.32
C SER A 297 5.45 -7.76 7.71
N ASP A 298 4.71 -8.81 8.01
CA ASP A 298 3.30 -8.98 7.68
C ASP A 298 2.56 -9.44 8.94
N HIS A 299 1.99 -8.47 9.66
CA HIS A 299 1.38 -8.65 10.97
C HIS A 299 -0.09 -8.22 10.97
N LEU A 300 -0.77 -8.49 12.09
CA LEU A 300 -2.22 -8.37 12.25
C LEU A 300 -2.81 -7.00 11.83
N THR A 301 -2.06 -5.91 11.96
CA THR A 301 -2.60 -4.55 11.81
C THR A 301 -1.92 -3.77 10.69
N ALA A 302 -0.83 -4.27 10.12
CA ALA A 302 -0.12 -3.64 9.02
C ALA A 302 0.88 -4.57 8.35
N VAL A 303 1.14 -4.31 7.07
CA VAL A 303 2.35 -4.75 6.38
C VAL A 303 3.37 -3.62 6.46
N THR A 304 4.60 -3.93 6.83
CA THR A 304 5.67 -2.92 6.91
C THR A 304 6.87 -3.33 6.07
N GLY A 305 7.54 -2.33 5.53
CA GLY A 305 8.74 -2.52 4.71
C GLY A 305 9.70 -1.36 4.80
N ARG A 306 10.77 -1.46 4.03
CA ARG A 306 11.79 -0.43 3.86
C ARG A 306 12.10 -0.20 2.39
N LEU A 307 12.23 1.06 2.00
CA LEU A 307 12.77 1.46 0.71
C LEU A 307 14.24 1.05 0.60
N GLY A 308 14.67 0.64 -0.59
CA GLY A 308 16.05 0.21 -0.84
C GLY A 308 16.14 -1.03 -1.74
N PRO A 309 17.17 -1.88 -1.57
CA PRO A 309 17.28 -3.09 -2.38
C PRO A 309 16.17 -4.09 -2.04
N PRO A 310 15.66 -4.83 -3.03
CA PRO A 310 14.79 -5.98 -2.78
C PRO A 310 15.60 -7.18 -2.22
N PRO A 311 14.94 -8.15 -1.58
CA PRO A 311 15.59 -9.39 -1.17
C PRO A 311 15.88 -10.27 -2.38
N ALA A 312 16.71 -11.30 -2.18
CA ALA A 312 16.93 -12.32 -3.21
C ALA A 312 15.64 -13.13 -3.46
N MET A 313 15.47 -13.58 -4.71
CA MET A 313 14.38 -14.45 -5.13
C MET A 313 14.95 -15.73 -5.73
N ILE A 314 14.14 -16.79 -5.78
CA ILE A 314 14.49 -18.09 -6.38
C ILE A 314 14.27 -18.01 -7.89
N PRO A 315 15.32 -18.16 -8.73
CA PRO A 315 15.15 -18.20 -10.17
C PRO A 315 14.46 -19.50 -10.61
N LEU A 316 13.51 -19.40 -11.54
CA LEU A 316 12.79 -20.50 -12.15
C LEU A 316 12.74 -20.34 -13.67
N ASP A 317 13.46 -21.21 -14.38
CA ASP A 317 13.40 -21.31 -15.83
C ASP A 317 12.45 -22.44 -16.27
N LEU A 318 11.41 -22.10 -17.00
CA LEU A 318 10.42 -23.05 -17.54
C LEU A 318 10.60 -23.20 -19.06
N SER A 319 10.79 -24.44 -19.52
CA SER A 319 10.82 -24.77 -20.95
C SER A 319 9.56 -25.54 -21.34
N LEU A 320 8.66 -24.88 -22.04
CA LEU A 320 7.42 -25.46 -22.57
C LEU A 320 7.68 -25.99 -23.98
N ARG A 321 7.49 -27.30 -24.18
CA ARG A 321 7.60 -27.93 -25.50
C ARG A 321 6.22 -28.33 -25.99
N ALA A 322 5.81 -27.73 -27.11
CA ALA A 322 4.70 -28.19 -27.93
C ALA A 322 5.25 -28.88 -29.19
N SER A 323 4.41 -29.63 -29.90
CA SER A 323 4.82 -30.54 -30.98
C SER A 323 5.75 -29.91 -32.03
N ASN A 324 5.64 -28.59 -32.29
CA ASN A 324 6.48 -27.86 -33.26
C ASN A 324 7.10 -26.56 -32.69
N SER A 325 7.10 -26.35 -31.36
CA SER A 325 7.67 -25.13 -30.77
C SER A 325 8.19 -25.35 -29.35
N GLU A 326 9.29 -24.67 -29.02
CA GLU A 326 9.80 -24.55 -27.64
C GLU A 326 9.65 -23.09 -27.21
N LYS A 327 8.99 -22.86 -26.06
CA LYS A 327 8.90 -21.56 -25.41
C LYS A 327 9.66 -21.63 -24.09
N LYS A 328 10.66 -20.77 -23.93
CA LYS A 328 11.37 -20.60 -22.67
C LYS A 328 10.78 -19.40 -21.94
N LEU A 329 10.56 -19.56 -20.65
CA LEU A 329 10.04 -18.54 -19.77
C LEU A 329 10.95 -18.45 -18.54
N HIS A 330 11.25 -17.24 -18.10
CA HIS A 330 12.04 -16.96 -16.93
C HIS A 330 11.17 -16.26 -15.87
N PHE A 331 11.24 -16.77 -14.65
CA PHE A 331 10.58 -16.21 -13.49
C PHE A 331 11.55 -16.12 -12.31
N GLU A 332 11.23 -15.25 -11.38
CA GLU A 332 11.77 -15.25 -10.04
C GLU A 332 10.61 -15.35 -9.05
N ILE A 333 10.71 -16.26 -8.10
CA ILE A 333 9.67 -16.53 -7.10
C ILE A 333 10.22 -16.20 -5.72
N VAL A 334 9.37 -15.66 -4.85
CA VAL A 334 9.69 -15.39 -3.45
C VAL A 334 10.39 -16.59 -2.79
N ASP A 335 11.45 -16.33 -2.02
CA ASP A 335 12.09 -17.33 -1.14
C ASP A 335 11.45 -17.27 0.25
N HIS A 336 10.44 -18.10 0.51
CA HIS A 336 9.80 -18.16 1.82
C HIS A 336 9.24 -19.56 2.15
N PRO A 337 9.60 -20.18 3.29
CA PRO A 337 9.26 -21.58 3.60
C PRO A 337 7.77 -21.95 3.60
N LYS A 338 6.87 -20.97 3.76
CA LYS A 338 5.41 -21.19 3.71
C LYS A 338 4.81 -21.00 2.31
N LEU A 339 5.56 -20.41 1.38
CA LEU A 339 5.09 -20.06 0.03
C LEU A 339 5.79 -20.87 -1.08
N THR A 340 7.02 -21.31 -0.83
CA THR A 340 7.90 -22.09 -1.74
C THR A 340 8.66 -23.14 -0.96
#